data_AF-A0A932CM73-F1
#
_entry.id   AF-A0A932CM73-F1
#
_cell.length_a   1.000
_cell.length_b   1.000
_cell.length_c   1.000
_cell.angle_alpha   90.00
_cell.angle_beta   90.00
_cell.angle_gamma   90.00
#
_symmetry.space_group_name_H-M   'P 1'
#
loop_
_entity.id
_entity.type
_entity.pdbx_description
1 polymer ?
#
loop_
_entity_poly.entity_id
_entity_poly.type
_entity_poly.pdbx_seq_one_letter_code
_entity_poly.pdbx_strand_id
1 'polypeptide(L)'
;MQGKTIGKPQDEGGFTLVEVLIVALLGSVILLGLTTLYVNGLAFYDQGIGRLELQRQGSLAMEDMAREIREGTGFTIGGAQDRLDVTVAAGTLAYFRAGNNLNFQDTAGNILTLVPSASVPCSVSQLTFTPRDPDGDGMNEVVQIELELTDGGGQIAAFRTMVLLR
;
A
#
# COMPACT_ATOMS: atom_id res chain seq x y z
N MET A 1 16.83 -23.74 -81.58
CA MET A 1 16.22 -22.43 -81.30
C MET A 1 15.27 -22.61 -80.12
N GLN A 2 15.63 -22.10 -78.94
CA GLN A 2 14.88 -22.28 -77.69
C GLN A 2 14.16 -20.97 -77.36
N GLY A 3 12.83 -21.00 -77.35
CA GLY A 3 12.00 -19.84 -77.05
C GLY A 3 12.05 -19.50 -75.57
N LYS A 4 12.58 -18.31 -75.24
CA LYS A 4 12.54 -17.71 -73.91
C LYS A 4 11.10 -17.30 -73.60
N THR A 5 10.47 -17.96 -72.65
CA THR A 5 9.17 -17.53 -72.10
C THR A 5 9.39 -16.27 -71.28
N ILE A 6 8.84 -15.15 -71.77
CA ILE A 6 8.85 -13.87 -71.06
C ILE A 6 7.83 -14.00 -69.92
N GLY A 7 8.34 -14.02 -68.69
CA GLY A 7 7.52 -13.97 -67.48
C GLY A 7 6.65 -12.71 -67.52
N LYS A 8 5.35 -12.87 -67.28
CA LYS A 8 4.40 -11.75 -67.22
C LYS A 8 4.86 -10.75 -66.15
N PRO A 9 4.80 -9.44 -66.40
CA PRO A 9 4.99 -8.44 -65.36
C PRO A 9 3.92 -8.66 -64.29
N GLN A 10 4.34 -8.68 -63.03
CA GLN A 10 3.43 -8.74 -61.89
C GLN A 10 2.72 -7.38 -61.82
N ASP A 11 1.41 -7.41 -61.67
CA ASP A 11 0.58 -6.20 -61.62
C ASP A 11 0.85 -5.49 -60.28
N GLU A 12 1.62 -4.41 -60.32
CA GLU A 12 1.89 -3.54 -59.17
C GLU A 12 0.68 -2.60 -58.99
N GLY A 13 -0.40 -3.13 -58.42
CA GLY A 13 -1.61 -2.34 -58.14
C GLY A 13 -1.32 -1.19 -57.17
N GLY A 14 -1.43 0.04 -57.64
CA GLY A 14 -1.30 1.24 -56.81
C GLY A 14 -2.51 1.44 -55.88
N PHE A 15 -2.28 2.05 -54.71
CA PHE A 15 -3.34 2.34 -53.74
C PHE A 15 -4.32 3.41 -54.26
N THR A 16 -5.62 3.18 -54.07
CA THR A 16 -6.63 4.19 -54.37
C THR A 16 -6.78 5.18 -53.21
N LEU A 17 -7.20 6.42 -53.50
CA LEU A 17 -7.40 7.46 -52.47
C LEU A 17 -8.44 7.03 -51.41
N VAL A 18 -9.49 6.32 -51.83
CA VAL A 18 -10.52 5.79 -50.94
C VAL A 18 -9.95 4.74 -49.99
N GLU A 19 -9.06 3.88 -50.48
CA GLU A 19 -8.43 2.82 -49.68
C GLU A 19 -7.54 3.42 -48.57
N VAL A 20 -6.76 4.46 -48.88
CA VAL A 20 -5.96 5.17 -47.87
C VAL A 20 -6.85 5.84 -46.81
N LEU A 21 -7.99 6.41 -47.21
CA LEU A 21 -8.94 7.01 -46.27
C LEU A 21 -9.57 5.96 -45.34
N ILE A 22 -9.93 4.79 -45.85
CA ILE A 22 -10.48 3.70 -45.04
C ILE A 22 -9.43 3.18 -44.07
N VAL A 23 -8.18 2.97 -44.53
CA VAL A 23 -7.09 2.53 -43.66
C VAL A 23 -6.79 3.55 -42.56
N ALA A 24 -6.76 4.85 -42.89
CA ALA A 24 -6.56 5.91 -41.91
C ALA A 24 -7.70 5.95 -40.86
N LEU A 25 -8.95 5.79 -41.30
CA LEU A 25 -10.10 5.72 -40.41
C LEU A 25 -10.00 4.54 -39.45
N LEU A 26 -9.76 3.33 -39.97
CA LEU A 26 -9.59 2.12 -39.16
C LEU A 26 -8.41 2.24 -38.20
N GLY A 27 -7.28 2.78 -38.67
CA GLY A 27 -6.11 3.06 -37.85
C GLY A 27 -6.42 3.99 -36.68
N SER A 28 -7.20 5.05 -36.91
CA SER A 28 -7.59 5.98 -35.84
C SER A 28 -8.44 5.31 -34.75
N VAL A 29 -9.36 4.43 -35.14
CA VAL A 29 -10.21 3.67 -34.20
C VAL A 29 -9.37 2.70 -33.37
N ILE A 30 -8.44 1.98 -34.00
CA ILE A 30 -7.53 1.07 -33.31
C ILE A 30 -6.65 1.83 -32.33
N LEU A 31 -6.05 2.94 -32.75
CA LEU A 31 -5.20 3.77 -31.89
C LEU A 31 -5.98 4.29 -30.68
N LEU A 32 -7.21 4.76 -30.86
CA LEU A 32 -8.07 5.17 -29.74
C LEU A 32 -8.33 4.02 -28.75
N GLY A 33 -8.59 2.81 -29.26
CA GLY A 33 -8.75 1.62 -28.42
C GLY A 33 -7.49 1.31 -27.61
N LEU A 34 -6.32 1.32 -28.26
CA LEU A 34 -5.04 1.06 -27.60
C LEU A 34 -4.69 2.11 -26.55
N THR A 35 -4.90 3.40 -26.84
CA THR A 35 -4.66 4.48 -25.87
C THR A 35 -5.55 4.33 -24.65
N THR A 36 -6.83 3.98 -24.84
CA THR A 36 -7.77 3.77 -23.73
C THR A 36 -7.33 2.60 -22.85
N LEU A 37 -6.94 1.47 -23.45
CA LEU A 37 -6.42 0.32 -22.72
C LEU A 37 -5.13 0.67 -21.96
N TYR A 38 -4.23 1.44 -22.57
CA TYR A 38 -2.97 1.84 -21.95
C TYR A 38 -3.18 2.75 -20.73
N VAL A 39 -4.00 3.80 -20.85
CA VAL A 39 -4.27 4.74 -19.75
C VAL A 39 -4.97 4.04 -18.59
N ASN A 40 -5.97 3.20 -18.89
CA ASN A 40 -6.64 2.41 -17.86
C ASN A 40 -5.67 1.41 -17.20
N GLY A 41 -4.83 0.75 -17.99
CA GLY A 41 -3.81 -0.17 -17.50
C GLY A 41 -2.83 0.49 -16.53
N LEU A 42 -2.40 1.72 -16.82
CA LEU A 42 -1.52 2.49 -15.95
C LEU A 42 -2.20 2.81 -14.61
N ALA A 43 -3.45 3.26 -14.64
CA ALA A 43 -4.22 3.53 -13.41
C ALA A 43 -4.40 2.27 -12.55
N PHE A 44 -4.65 1.10 -13.15
CA PHE A 44 -4.73 -0.17 -12.41
C PHE A 44 -3.38 -0.59 -11.83
N TYR A 45 -2.30 -0.37 -12.57
CA TYR A 45 -0.95 -0.67 -12.09
C TYR A 45 -0.57 0.17 -10.87
N ASP A 46 -0.81 1.47 -10.92
CA ASP A 46 -0.51 2.40 -9.82
C ASP A 46 -1.31 2.05 -8.56
N GLN A 47 -2.61 1.73 -8.71
CA GLN A 47 -3.45 1.24 -7.60
C GLN A 47 -2.94 -0.08 -7.02
N GLY A 48 -2.44 -0.99 -7.87
CA GLY A 48 -1.86 -2.26 -7.45
C GLY A 48 -0.62 -2.09 -6.57
N ILE A 49 0.29 -1.18 -6.96
CA ILE A 49 1.48 -0.86 -6.18
C ILE A 49 1.09 -0.22 -4.84
N GLY A 50 0.17 0.75 -4.84
CA GLY A 50 -0.28 1.41 -3.61
C GLY A 50 -0.80 0.42 -2.55
N ARG A 51 -1.59 -0.57 -2.98
CA ARG A 51 -2.09 -1.63 -2.10
C ARG A 51 -1.00 -2.52 -1.51
N LEU A 52 -0.02 -2.91 -2.33
CA LEU A 52 1.10 -3.74 -1.86
C LEU A 52 1.95 -2.99 -0.84
N GLU A 53 2.18 -1.70 -1.05
CA GLU A 53 2.95 -0.88 -0.12
C GLU A 53 2.21 -0.67 1.21
N LEU A 54 0.89 -0.40 1.18
CA LEU A 54 0.07 -0.34 2.40
C LEU A 54 0.15 -1.64 3.20
N GLN A 55 0.04 -2.78 2.52
CA GLN A 55 0.13 -4.10 3.15
C GLN A 55 1.51 -4.33 3.77
N ARG A 56 2.58 -4.00 3.04
CA ARG A 56 3.96 -4.16 3.51
C ARG A 56 4.25 -3.27 4.72
N GLN A 57 3.97 -1.97 4.62
CA GLN A 57 4.25 -1.02 5.70
C GLN A 57 3.42 -1.33 6.94
N GLY A 58 2.13 -1.63 6.78
CA GLY A 58 1.28 -2.03 7.90
C GLY A 58 1.78 -3.30 8.57
N SER A 59 2.19 -4.31 7.80
CA SER A 59 2.73 -5.55 8.37
C SER A 59 4.03 -5.30 9.14
N LEU A 60 4.98 -4.53 8.58
CA LEU A 60 6.23 -4.19 9.25
C LEU A 60 5.98 -3.39 10.54
N ALA A 61 5.13 -2.37 10.50
CA ALA A 61 4.80 -1.58 11.67
C ALA A 61 4.12 -2.42 12.76
N MET A 62 3.22 -3.32 12.39
CA MET A 62 2.54 -4.21 13.32
C MET A 62 3.48 -5.24 13.94
N GLU A 63 4.41 -5.80 13.16
CA GLU A 63 5.43 -6.72 13.66
C GLU A 63 6.39 -6.03 14.63
N ASP A 64 6.85 -4.82 14.29
CA ASP A 64 7.72 -4.03 15.15
C ASP A 64 7.00 -3.66 16.46
N MET A 65 5.76 -3.15 16.39
CA MET A 65 4.95 -2.87 17.59
C MET A 65 4.75 -4.11 18.45
N ALA A 66 4.33 -5.22 17.85
CA ALA A 66 4.03 -6.44 18.59
C ALA A 66 5.27 -7.06 19.22
N ARG A 67 6.44 -6.95 18.57
CA ARG A 67 7.71 -7.40 19.13
C ARG A 67 8.07 -6.62 20.39
N GLU A 68 8.08 -5.29 20.32
CA GLU A 68 8.49 -4.44 21.45
C GLU A 68 7.47 -4.50 22.60
N ILE A 69 6.16 -4.51 22.31
CA ILE A 69 5.12 -4.63 23.35
C ILE A 69 5.27 -5.92 24.14
N ARG A 70 5.66 -7.02 23.48
CA ARG A 70 5.88 -8.32 24.14
C ARG A 70 7.08 -8.32 25.08
N GLU A 71 8.03 -7.41 24.91
CA GLU A 71 9.16 -7.24 25.83
C GLU A 71 8.81 -6.34 27.02
N GLY A 72 7.63 -5.71 27.00
CA GLY A 72 7.11 -4.92 28.10
C GLY A 72 6.67 -5.77 29.29
N THR A 73 6.81 -5.21 30.48
CA THR A 73 6.32 -5.75 31.75
C THR A 73 5.03 -5.06 32.23
N GLY A 74 4.64 -3.99 31.54
CA GLY A 74 3.42 -3.23 31.83
C GLY A 74 3.16 -2.21 30.73
N PHE A 75 1.95 -1.67 30.70
CA PHE A 75 1.59 -0.65 29.72
C PHE A 75 0.57 0.34 30.29
N THR A 76 0.44 1.48 29.63
CA THR A 76 -0.59 2.47 29.88
C THR A 76 -1.07 3.02 28.55
N ILE A 77 -2.39 3.16 28.40
CA ILE A 77 -2.99 3.73 27.19
C ILE A 77 -3.39 5.17 27.51
N GLY A 78 -2.95 6.09 26.66
CA GLY A 78 -3.17 7.52 26.81
C GLY A 78 -3.82 8.13 25.58
N GLY A 79 -4.09 9.44 25.66
CA GLY A 79 -4.69 10.20 24.56
C GLY A 79 -6.14 9.75 24.26
N ALA A 80 -6.49 9.74 22.98
CA ALA A 80 -7.79 9.25 22.50
C ALA A 80 -7.71 7.74 22.16
N GLN A 81 -7.01 6.98 23.01
CA GLN A 81 -6.60 5.58 22.77
C GLN A 81 -5.61 5.41 21.61
N ASP A 82 -4.96 6.49 21.18
CA ASP A 82 -4.01 6.53 20.07
C ASP A 82 -2.55 6.63 20.54
N ARG A 83 -2.32 6.49 21.86
CA ARG A 83 -1.00 6.37 22.48
C ARG A 83 -0.94 5.16 23.39
N LEU A 84 0.13 4.38 23.25
CA LEU A 84 0.51 3.28 24.13
C LEU A 84 1.90 3.56 24.70
N ASP A 85 2.00 3.70 26.01
CA ASP A 85 3.25 3.73 26.76
C ASP A 85 3.53 2.32 27.29
N VAL A 86 4.68 1.75 26.95
CA VAL A 86 5.11 0.40 27.35
C VAL A 86 6.29 0.53 28.31
N THR A 87 6.16 -0.10 29.48
CA THR A 87 7.24 -0.18 30.47
C THR A 87 8.12 -1.37 30.15
N VAL A 88 9.41 -1.11 29.92
CA VAL A 88 10.46 -2.11 29.67
C VAL A 88 11.58 -1.94 30.72
N ALA A 89 12.49 -2.92 30.81
CA ALA A 89 13.59 -2.87 31.79
C ALA A 89 14.48 -1.61 31.66
N ALA A 90 14.63 -1.09 30.43
CA ALA A 90 15.43 0.11 30.18
C ALA A 90 14.72 1.43 30.52
N GLY A 91 13.38 1.43 30.63
CA GLY A 91 12.55 2.62 30.86
C GLY A 91 11.20 2.53 30.14
N THR A 92 10.74 3.62 29.52
CA THR A 92 9.41 3.66 28.87
C THR A 92 9.54 3.95 27.39
N LEU A 93 8.96 3.07 26.57
CA LEU A 93 8.80 3.26 25.13
C LEU A 93 7.38 3.75 24.85
N ALA A 94 7.17 4.46 23.75
CA ALA A 94 5.81 4.85 23.37
C ALA A 94 5.53 4.69 21.88
N TYR A 95 4.34 4.18 21.57
CA TYR A 95 3.77 4.22 20.24
C TYR A 95 2.62 5.21 20.24
N PHE A 96 2.60 6.12 19.27
CA PHE A 96 1.52 7.08 19.20
C PHE A 96 1.30 7.58 17.78
N ARG A 97 0.06 7.98 17.53
CA ARG A 97 -0.28 8.72 16.33
C ARG A 97 0.00 10.20 16.54
N ALA A 98 0.68 10.84 15.59
CA ALA A 98 0.79 12.29 15.52
C ALA A 98 0.37 12.76 14.13
N GLY A 99 -0.84 13.34 14.04
CA GLY A 99 -1.46 13.62 12.75
C GLY A 99 -1.66 12.33 11.95
N ASN A 100 -1.02 12.22 10.80
CA ASN A 100 -1.13 11.07 9.91
C ASN A 100 0.07 10.11 10.01
N ASN A 101 0.94 10.29 11.00
CA ASN A 101 2.13 9.48 11.23
C ASN A 101 1.91 8.48 12.36
N LEU A 102 2.47 7.28 12.21
CA LEU A 102 2.74 6.38 13.33
C LEU A 102 4.17 6.65 13.82
N ASN A 103 4.31 7.00 15.08
CA ASN A 103 5.59 7.30 15.70
C ASN A 103 5.90 6.31 16.82
N PHE A 104 7.18 6.02 16.96
CA PHE A 104 7.80 5.36 18.09
C PHE A 104 8.69 6.35 18.82
N GLN A 105 8.58 6.38 20.14
CA GLN A 105 9.47 7.10 21.02
C GLN A 105 10.30 6.09 21.81
N ASP A 106 11.62 6.21 21.71
CA ASP A 106 12.54 5.40 22.49
C ASP A 106 12.61 5.87 23.94
N THR A 107 13.34 5.11 24.76
CA THR A 107 13.53 5.39 26.18
C THR A 107 14.28 6.69 26.46
N ALA A 108 15.06 7.19 25.49
CA ALA A 108 15.76 8.46 25.57
C ALA A 108 14.90 9.64 25.12
N GLY A 109 13.67 9.39 24.66
CA GLY A 109 12.73 10.39 24.18
C GLY A 109 12.87 10.72 22.69
N ASN A 110 13.76 10.05 21.95
CA ASN A 110 13.92 10.24 20.51
C ASN A 110 12.72 9.66 19.77
N ILE A 111 12.25 10.37 18.73
CA ILE A 111 11.08 9.97 17.95
C ILE A 111 11.54 9.45 16.58
N LEU A 112 11.13 8.22 16.27
CA LEU A 112 11.21 7.60 14.95
C LEU A 112 9.82 7.50 14.34
N THR A 113 9.65 7.94 13.10
CA THR A 113 8.41 7.76 12.36
C THR A 113 8.43 6.41 11.63
N LEU A 114 7.60 5.47 12.08
CA LEU A 114 7.46 4.13 11.50
C LEU A 114 6.68 4.15 10.18
N VAL A 115 5.62 4.97 10.13
CA VAL A 115 4.81 5.19 8.92
C VAL A 115 4.76 6.68 8.65
N PRO A 116 5.58 7.19 7.71
CA PRO A 116 5.65 8.61 7.38
C PRO A 116 4.59 9.01 6.36
N SER A 117 3.80 10.04 6.67
CA SER A 117 2.80 10.62 5.77
C SER A 117 3.39 11.44 4.61
N ALA A 118 4.69 11.76 4.67
CA ALA A 118 5.40 12.54 3.65
C ALA A 118 5.87 11.69 2.46
N SER A 119 5.82 10.36 2.61
CA SER A 119 6.13 9.40 1.57
C SER A 119 4.83 8.80 1.07
N VAL A 120 4.20 9.43 0.08
CA VAL A 120 3.13 8.79 -0.69
C VAL A 120 3.63 7.39 -1.08
N PRO A 121 2.93 6.31 -0.69
CA PRO A 121 1.48 6.24 -0.69
C PRO A 121 0.83 5.83 0.64
N CYS A 122 1.39 6.10 1.83
CA CYS A 122 0.80 5.56 3.07
C CYS A 122 0.67 6.60 4.18
N SER A 123 -0.49 6.63 4.83
CA SER A 123 -0.74 7.49 5.97
C SER A 123 -1.65 6.80 6.97
N VAL A 124 -1.50 7.09 8.26
CA VAL A 124 -2.34 6.51 9.30
C VAL A 124 -3.69 7.22 9.32
N SER A 125 -4.77 6.49 9.02
CA SER A 125 -6.15 6.98 9.15
C SER A 125 -6.70 6.75 10.56
N GLN A 126 -6.31 5.64 11.20
CA GLN A 126 -6.70 5.30 12.57
C GLN A 126 -5.58 4.52 13.27
N LEU A 127 -5.41 4.79 14.57
CA LEU A 127 -4.63 3.98 15.48
C LEU A 127 -5.40 3.90 16.79
N THR A 128 -5.65 2.69 17.28
CA THR A 128 -6.37 2.48 18.54
C THR A 128 -5.73 1.33 19.31
N PHE A 129 -5.45 1.58 20.58
CA PHE A 129 -5.00 0.60 21.56
C PHE A 129 -6.13 0.34 22.54
N THR A 130 -6.47 -0.92 22.74
CA THR A 130 -7.52 -1.33 23.68
C THR A 130 -6.95 -2.37 24.63
N PRO A 131 -7.00 -2.15 25.96
CA PRO A 131 -6.69 -3.19 26.92
C PRO A 131 -7.80 -4.23 26.83
N ARG A 132 -7.41 -5.49 26.73
CA ARG A 132 -8.36 -6.60 26.65
C ARG A 132 -7.91 -7.69 27.59
N ASP A 133 -8.84 -8.18 28.39
CA ASP A 133 -8.70 -9.42 29.13
C ASP A 133 -9.49 -10.49 28.34
N PRO A 134 -8.81 -11.41 27.64
CA PRO A 134 -9.48 -12.42 26.84
C PRO A 134 -10.17 -13.50 27.68
N ASP A 135 -9.70 -13.72 28.91
CA ASP A 135 -10.16 -14.77 29.81
C ASP A 135 -11.15 -14.25 30.86
N GLY A 136 -11.19 -12.92 31.07
CA GLY A 136 -12.04 -12.26 32.06
C GLY A 136 -11.62 -12.53 33.50
N ASP A 137 -10.37 -12.98 33.69
CA ASP A 137 -9.82 -13.42 34.97
C ASP A 137 -9.04 -12.32 35.71
N GLY A 138 -8.81 -11.18 35.06
CA GLY A 138 -8.01 -10.05 35.55
C GLY A 138 -6.51 -10.33 35.65
N MET A 139 -6.05 -11.47 35.11
CA MET A 139 -4.66 -11.94 35.21
C MET A 139 -3.91 -11.87 33.88
N ASN A 140 -4.60 -12.01 32.74
CA ASN A 140 -4.00 -11.99 31.41
C ASN A 140 -4.39 -10.74 30.61
N GLU A 141 -3.73 -9.61 30.86
CA GLU A 141 -4.00 -8.40 30.08
C GLU A 141 -3.24 -8.44 28.75
N VAL A 142 -3.97 -8.39 27.63
CA VAL A 142 -3.42 -8.23 26.28
C VAL A 142 -3.72 -6.83 25.74
N VAL A 143 -2.80 -6.31 24.94
CA VAL A 143 -3.03 -5.08 24.18
C VAL A 143 -3.56 -5.46 22.81
N GLN A 144 -4.78 -5.04 22.50
CA GLN A 144 -5.31 -5.10 21.14
C GLN A 144 -4.91 -3.83 20.40
N ILE A 145 -4.26 -4.00 19.25
CA ILE A 145 -3.81 -2.93 18.37
C ILE A 145 -4.69 -2.94 17.13
N GLU A 146 -5.26 -1.78 16.79
CA GLU A 146 -5.98 -1.54 15.54
C GLU A 146 -5.27 -0.42 14.79
N LEU A 147 -4.77 -0.72 13.59
CA LEU A 147 -4.08 0.22 12.73
C LEU A 147 -4.78 0.26 11.38
N GLU A 148 -5.16 1.44 10.92
CA GLU A 148 -5.65 1.65 9.57
C GLU A 148 -4.71 2.58 8.82
N LEU A 149 -4.30 2.13 7.63
CA LEU A 149 -3.50 2.88 6.70
C LEU A 149 -4.33 3.23 5.47
N THR A 150 -4.19 4.45 4.97
CA THR A 150 -4.79 4.89 3.71
C THR A 150 -3.73 5.34 2.72
N ASP A 151 -3.96 5.05 1.43
CA ASP A 151 -3.19 5.64 0.35
C ASP A 151 -3.77 6.95 -0.18
N GLY A 152 -3.02 7.61 -1.07
CA GLY A 152 -3.46 8.82 -1.75
C GLY A 152 -4.61 8.60 -2.74
N GLY A 153 -4.91 7.35 -3.08
CA GLY A 153 -6.05 6.94 -3.92
C GLY A 153 -7.29 6.55 -3.11
N GLY A 154 -7.27 6.69 -1.77
CA GLY A 154 -8.37 6.37 -0.87
C GLY A 154 -8.55 4.86 -0.58
N GLN A 155 -7.58 4.02 -0.92
CA GLN A 155 -7.57 2.61 -0.49
C GLN A 155 -7.20 2.53 0.99
N ILE A 156 -7.88 1.65 1.72
CA ILE A 156 -7.66 1.44 3.16
C ILE A 156 -7.17 0.01 3.39
N ALA A 157 -6.14 -0.13 4.21
CA ALA A 157 -5.67 -1.40 4.76
C ALA A 157 -5.78 -1.36 6.28
N ALA A 158 -6.56 -2.28 6.84
CA ALA A 158 -6.78 -2.40 8.28
C ALA A 158 -6.04 -3.62 8.84
N PHE A 159 -5.34 -3.41 9.95
CA PHE A 159 -4.56 -4.42 10.65
C PHE A 159 -5.03 -4.50 12.10
N ARG A 160 -5.10 -5.73 12.60
CA ARG A 160 -5.49 -6.01 13.98
C ARG A 160 -4.60 -7.10 14.55
N THR A 161 -4.07 -6.87 15.75
CA THR A 161 -3.35 -7.92 16.48
C THR A 161 -3.63 -7.83 17.98
N MET A 162 -3.38 -8.92 18.69
CA MET A 162 -3.40 -8.99 20.15
C MET A 162 -2.03 -9.40 20.65
N VAL A 163 -1.51 -8.68 21.62
CA VAL A 163 -0.17 -8.91 22.18
C VAL A 163 -0.27 -9.10 23.68
N LEU A 164 0.18 -10.25 24.15
CA LEU A 164 0.38 -10.53 25.57
C LEU A 164 1.77 -10.00 25.98
N LEU A 165 1.83 -9.34 27.13
CA LEU A 165 3.07 -8.94 27.78
C LEU A 165 3.74 -10.15 28.46
N ARG A 166 5.03 -10.05 28.77
CA ARG A 166 5.80 -11.13 29.41
C ARG A 166 6.06 -10.87 30.90
#